data_AF-A0A1F7GVK4-F1
#
_entry.id   AF-A0A1F7GVK4-F1
#
_cell.length_a   1.000
_cell.length_b   1.000
_cell.length_c   1.000
_cell.angle_alpha   90.00
_cell.angle_beta   90.00
_cell.angle_gamma   90.00
#
_symmetry.space_group_name_H-M   'P 1'
#
loop_
_entity.id
_entity.type
_entity.pdbx_description
1 polymer ?
#
loop_
_entity_poly.entity_id
_entity_poly.type
_entity_poly.pdbx_seq_one_letter_code
_entity_poly.pdbx_strand_id
1 'polypeptide(L)'
;MNFFLLLILLLSLGFYIIAPNIPYIASNFSSQSPLPLDDLSGNYNYLEQLGEWEGSRITTFPYRSRMDLATRNVLSLVSFSNKRIEIDLTHQKLYAFEGENKVFEFPISSGLYNWTPTGEFWVWIKLRYTLMTGGNKALHTYYYLPNVPFTMYFENDNVSRTKGYGIHGAYWHNDFGRPKSHGCVNLRPEDAEKLYYWTEPNLNGKNSIRTTEDNPGTRIIIYGQYQG
;
A
#
# COMPACT_ATOMS: atom_id res chain seq x y z
N MET A 1 37.99 -10.15 -45.31
CA MET A 1 37.74 -8.93 -44.51
C MET A 1 36.29 -8.50 -44.71
N ASN A 2 35.32 -8.75 -43.84
CA ASN A 2 35.23 -9.66 -42.70
C ASN A 2 33.71 -9.90 -42.45
N PHE A 3 33.16 -11.02 -42.91
CA PHE A 3 31.76 -11.39 -42.65
C PHE A 3 31.47 -11.50 -41.14
N PHE A 4 32.53 -11.76 -40.35
CA PHE A 4 32.55 -11.72 -38.89
C PHE A 4 32.29 -10.32 -38.28
N LEU A 5 32.68 -9.22 -38.95
CA LEU A 5 32.43 -7.87 -38.44
C LEU A 5 30.95 -7.45 -38.57
N LEU A 6 30.25 -7.95 -39.60
CA LEU A 6 28.83 -7.65 -39.81
C LEU A 6 27.94 -8.38 -38.78
N LEU A 7 28.32 -9.59 -38.35
CA LEU A 7 27.60 -10.37 -37.34
C LEU A 7 27.73 -9.75 -35.94
N ILE A 8 28.91 -9.22 -35.60
CA ILE A 8 29.14 -8.50 -34.34
C ILE A 8 28.38 -7.16 -34.33
N LEU A 9 28.31 -6.45 -35.46
CA LEU A 9 27.51 -5.23 -35.55
C LEU A 9 26.01 -5.49 -35.42
N LEU A 10 25.48 -6.57 -36.02
CA LEU A 10 24.08 -6.98 -35.86
C LEU A 10 23.75 -7.49 -34.45
N LEU A 11 24.68 -8.17 -33.78
CA LEU A 11 24.52 -8.52 -32.36
C LEU A 11 24.58 -7.28 -31.44
N SER A 12 25.41 -6.28 -31.79
CA SER A 12 25.47 -5.01 -31.04
C SER A 12 24.26 -4.10 -31.27
N LEU A 13 23.68 -4.08 -32.48
CA LEU A 13 22.43 -3.37 -32.76
C LEU A 13 21.20 -4.12 -32.22
N GLY A 14 21.23 -5.45 -32.23
CA GLY A 14 20.16 -6.30 -31.68
C GLY A 14 20.04 -6.21 -30.15
N PHE A 15 21.14 -5.93 -29.45
CA PHE A 15 21.12 -5.60 -28.03
C PHE A 15 20.66 -4.17 -27.73
N TYR A 16 20.79 -3.24 -28.69
CA TYR A 16 20.40 -1.85 -28.50
C TYR A 16 18.93 -1.56 -28.82
N ILE A 17 18.23 -2.46 -29.51
CA ILE A 17 16.81 -2.30 -29.90
C ILE A 17 15.85 -2.99 -28.90
N ILE A 18 16.36 -3.71 -27.91
CA ILE A 18 15.54 -4.23 -26.81
C ILE A 18 16.22 -3.85 -25.50
N ALA A 19 16.26 -2.56 -25.17
CA ALA A 19 16.08 -2.22 -23.77
C ALA A 19 14.62 -2.57 -23.48
N PRO A 20 14.32 -3.70 -22.81
CA PRO A 20 12.94 -3.96 -22.44
C PRO A 20 12.51 -2.81 -21.54
N ASN A 21 11.21 -2.55 -21.44
CA ASN A 21 10.69 -1.75 -20.33
C ASN A 21 10.96 -2.52 -19.02
N ILE A 22 12.21 -2.47 -18.52
CA ILE A 22 12.69 -3.14 -17.32
C ILE A 22 11.75 -2.89 -16.12
N PRO A 23 11.18 -1.67 -15.92
CA PRO A 23 10.23 -1.44 -14.84
C PRO A 23 8.91 -2.21 -14.96
N TYR A 24 8.40 -2.41 -16.19
CA TYR A 24 7.15 -3.12 -16.46
C TYR A 24 7.31 -4.65 -16.35
N ILE A 25 8.49 -5.17 -16.71
CA ILE A 25 8.83 -6.58 -16.47
C ILE A 25 8.96 -6.81 -14.96
N ALA A 26 9.68 -5.95 -14.24
CA ALA A 26 9.88 -6.07 -12.80
C ALA A 26 8.57 -6.00 -12.00
N SER A 27 7.58 -5.19 -12.39
CA SER A 27 6.28 -5.12 -11.70
C SER A 27 5.49 -6.43 -11.79
N ASN A 28 5.55 -7.11 -12.93
CA ASN A 28 4.85 -8.39 -13.12
C ASN A 28 5.49 -9.54 -12.31
N PHE A 29 6.78 -9.42 -11.99
CA PHE A 29 7.51 -10.42 -11.20
C PHE A 29 7.72 -10.03 -9.73
N SER A 30 7.32 -8.83 -9.33
CA SER A 30 7.45 -8.33 -7.96
C SER A 30 6.10 -8.12 -7.26
N SER A 31 5.05 -8.77 -7.75
CA SER A 31 3.70 -8.64 -7.21
C SER A 31 3.59 -9.17 -5.79
N GLN A 32 2.60 -8.65 -5.06
CA GLN A 32 2.18 -9.21 -3.80
C GLN A 32 1.62 -10.62 -3.98
N SER A 33 1.92 -11.50 -3.02
CA SER A 33 1.33 -12.82 -2.89
C SER A 33 -0.16 -12.72 -2.51
N PRO A 34 -0.94 -13.81 -2.62
CA PRO A 34 -2.34 -13.81 -2.21
C PRO A 34 -2.54 -13.25 -0.78
N LEU A 35 -3.59 -12.45 -0.62
CA LEU A 35 -3.91 -11.82 0.66
C LEU A 35 -4.35 -12.88 1.69
N PRO A 36 -3.76 -12.92 2.90
CA PRO A 36 -4.17 -13.87 3.93
C PRO A 36 -5.42 -13.35 4.64
N LEU A 37 -6.60 -13.68 4.10
CA LEU A 37 -7.88 -13.13 4.57
C LEU A 37 -8.74 -14.10 5.40
N ASP A 38 -8.15 -15.23 5.81
CA ASP A 38 -8.85 -16.28 6.56
C ASP A 38 -9.03 -15.92 8.05
N ASP A 39 -8.15 -15.07 8.59
CA ASP A 39 -8.24 -14.54 9.95
C ASP A 39 -8.49 -13.02 9.93
N LEU A 40 -9.65 -12.61 10.45
CA LEU A 40 -10.04 -11.21 10.66
C LEU A 40 -10.06 -10.83 12.14
N SER A 41 -9.44 -11.61 13.02
CA SER A 41 -9.33 -11.29 14.46
C SER A 41 -8.64 -9.94 14.69
N GLY A 42 -7.70 -9.59 13.80
CA GLY A 42 -6.85 -8.41 13.95
C GLY A 42 -5.85 -8.54 15.11
N ASN A 43 -5.59 -9.77 15.56
CA ASN A 43 -4.62 -10.04 16.60
C ASN A 43 -3.19 -9.94 16.05
N TYR A 44 -2.28 -9.47 16.90
CA TYR A 44 -0.87 -9.49 16.59
C TYR A 44 -0.33 -10.92 16.69
N ASN A 45 0.37 -11.39 15.67
CA ASN A 45 1.02 -12.69 15.69
C ASN A 45 2.38 -12.59 16.41
N TYR A 46 2.41 -13.00 17.68
CA TYR A 46 3.63 -13.02 18.50
C TYR A 46 4.64 -14.09 18.07
N LEU A 47 4.26 -15.06 17.25
CA LEU A 47 5.15 -16.10 16.73
C LEU A 47 5.95 -15.61 15.51
N GLU A 48 5.50 -14.54 14.85
CA GLU A 48 6.12 -14.00 13.63
C GLU A 48 6.52 -12.53 13.83
N GLN A 49 7.71 -12.29 14.38
CA GLN A 49 8.24 -10.94 14.62
C GLN A 49 9.41 -10.56 13.71
N LEU A 50 10.01 -11.54 13.03
CA LEU A 50 11.16 -11.35 12.16
C LEU A 50 10.69 -11.36 10.70
N GLY A 51 11.04 -10.31 9.97
CA GLY A 51 10.77 -10.18 8.55
C GLY A 51 12.03 -10.00 7.71
N GLU A 52 11.81 -9.84 6.41
CA GLU A 52 12.83 -9.50 5.42
C GLU A 52 12.29 -8.40 4.49
N TRP A 53 13.06 -7.35 4.25
CA TRP A 53 12.77 -6.32 3.27
C TRP A 53 14.00 -6.09 2.39
N GLU A 54 13.93 -6.47 1.11
CA GLU A 54 15.00 -6.26 0.13
C GLU A 54 16.37 -6.80 0.62
N GLY A 55 16.36 -7.97 1.28
CA GLY A 55 17.54 -8.61 1.87
C GLY A 55 17.95 -8.11 3.26
N SER A 56 17.30 -7.06 3.78
CA SER A 56 17.51 -6.57 5.14
C SER A 56 16.58 -7.27 6.13
N ARG A 57 17.10 -7.65 7.30
CA ARG A 57 16.27 -8.16 8.39
C ARG A 57 15.53 -7.02 9.07
N ILE A 58 14.24 -7.22 9.30
CA ILE A 58 13.35 -6.25 9.95
C ILE A 58 12.64 -6.92 11.11
N THR A 59 12.27 -6.13 12.13
CA THR A 59 11.55 -6.62 13.31
C THR A 59 10.32 -5.77 13.54
N THR A 60 9.21 -6.43 13.87
CA THR A 60 7.94 -5.78 14.18
C THR A 60 7.59 -5.94 15.65
N PHE A 61 6.82 -4.97 16.16
CA PHE A 61 6.35 -4.91 17.53
C PHE A 61 4.86 -4.57 17.53
N PRO A 62 4.09 -5.02 18.54
CA PRO A 62 2.67 -4.69 18.63
C PRO A 62 2.48 -3.20 18.89
N TYR A 63 1.66 -2.56 18.07
CA TYR A 63 1.21 -1.19 18.28
C TYR A 63 0.10 -1.20 19.32
N ARG A 64 0.36 -0.61 20.49
CA ARG A 64 -0.67 -0.33 21.49
C ARG A 64 -1.49 0.85 20.99
N SER A 65 -2.75 0.62 20.67
CA SER A 65 -3.65 1.71 20.30
C SER A 65 -3.72 2.71 21.44
N ARG A 66 -3.24 3.94 21.22
CA ARG A 66 -3.47 5.05 22.16
C ARG A 66 -4.88 5.62 22.05
N MET A 67 -5.63 5.20 21.04
CA MET A 67 -6.97 5.66 20.70
C MET A 67 -8.05 4.78 21.38
N ASP A 68 -7.73 4.29 22.58
CA ASP A 68 -8.57 3.35 23.30
C ASP A 68 -9.70 4.10 24.04
N LEU A 69 -10.92 3.61 23.81
CA LEU A 69 -12.15 3.86 24.56
C LEU A 69 -12.89 5.20 24.38
N ALA A 70 -12.25 6.37 24.36
CA ALA A 70 -12.99 7.65 24.36
C ALA A 70 -13.51 8.09 22.97
N THR A 71 -12.79 7.76 21.89
CA THR A 71 -13.10 8.25 20.54
C THR A 71 -14.10 7.38 19.78
N ARG A 72 -14.39 6.17 20.27
CA ARG A 72 -15.32 5.21 19.61
C ARG A 72 -16.77 5.71 19.56
N ASN A 73 -17.18 6.63 20.44
CA ASN A 73 -18.57 7.08 20.57
C ASN A 73 -18.84 8.51 20.09
N VAL A 74 -17.83 9.37 19.91
CA VAL A 74 -18.05 10.82 19.76
C VAL A 74 -18.09 11.29 18.30
N LEU A 75 -17.52 10.53 17.35
CA LEU A 75 -17.41 10.94 15.94
C LEU A 75 -18.45 10.31 14.98
N SER A 76 -19.38 9.50 15.49
CA SER A 76 -20.29 8.68 14.68
C SER A 76 -21.60 9.37 14.24
N LEU A 77 -21.76 10.68 14.48
CA LEU A 77 -23.03 11.40 14.19
C LEU A 77 -22.94 12.34 12.98
N VAL A 78 -21.80 12.40 12.28
CA VAL A 78 -21.65 13.20 11.06
C VAL A 78 -21.69 12.25 9.87
N SER A 79 -22.66 12.49 8.97
CA SER A 79 -22.97 11.73 7.75
C SER A 79 -21.81 10.90 7.16
N PHE A 80 -22.04 9.59 7.05
CA PHE A 80 -21.19 8.57 6.40
C PHE A 80 -20.85 8.88 4.92
N SER A 81 -21.50 9.87 4.31
CA SER A 81 -21.40 10.12 2.86
C SER A 81 -20.26 11.06 2.44
N ASN A 82 -19.53 11.67 3.38
CA ASN A 82 -18.69 12.84 3.06
C ASN A 82 -17.19 12.64 3.26
N LYS A 83 -16.73 11.43 3.60
CA LYS A 83 -15.31 11.14 3.78
C LYS A 83 -14.64 10.77 2.47
N ARG A 84 -13.48 11.35 2.20
CA ARG A 84 -12.61 10.92 1.10
C ARG A 84 -11.14 11.03 1.45
N ILE A 85 -10.34 10.20 0.77
CA ILE A 85 -8.89 10.30 0.76
C ILE A 85 -8.45 10.77 -0.62
N GLU A 86 -7.51 11.70 -0.65
CA GLU A 86 -6.81 12.12 -1.85
C GLU A 86 -5.32 11.80 -1.72
N ILE A 87 -4.74 11.22 -2.76
CA ILE A 87 -3.33 10.82 -2.79
C ILE A 87 -2.67 11.50 -3.98
N ASP A 88 -1.74 12.39 -3.67
CA ASP A 88 -0.92 13.12 -4.63
C ASP A 88 0.42 12.42 -4.77
N LEU A 89 0.59 11.67 -5.86
CA LEU A 89 1.82 10.93 -6.15
C LEU A 89 2.97 11.86 -6.57
N THR A 90 2.69 13.06 -7.07
CA THR A 90 3.71 14.03 -7.45
C THR A 90 4.37 14.61 -6.19
N HIS A 91 3.58 14.96 -5.19
CA HIS A 91 4.08 15.54 -3.94
C HIS A 91 4.27 14.52 -2.81
N GLN A 92 3.97 13.24 -3.06
CA GLN A 92 4.06 12.14 -2.08
C GLN A 92 3.32 12.49 -0.78
N LYS A 93 2.07 12.92 -0.92
CA LYS A 93 1.19 13.28 0.19
C LYS A 93 -0.16 12.56 0.11
N LEU A 94 -0.70 12.28 1.28
CA LEU A 94 -2.08 11.86 1.47
C LEU A 94 -2.83 12.94 2.23
N TYR A 95 -4.03 13.24 1.76
CA TYR A 95 -4.96 14.16 2.40
C TYR A 95 -6.26 13.41 2.71
N ALA A 96 -6.81 13.65 3.90
CA ALA A 96 -8.11 13.11 4.30
C ALA A 96 -9.10 14.26 4.51
N PHE A 97 -10.31 14.12 3.98
CA PHE A 97 -11.32 15.16 3.99
C PHE A 97 -12.66 14.68 4.55
N GLU A 98 -13.34 15.57 5.28
CA GLU A 98 -14.77 15.49 5.60
C GLU A 98 -15.50 16.65 4.93
N GLY A 99 -16.23 16.37 3.84
CA GLY A 99 -16.71 17.41 2.93
C GLY A 99 -15.53 18.20 2.37
N GLU A 100 -15.52 19.52 2.50
CA GLU A 100 -14.41 20.37 2.05
C GLU A 100 -13.30 20.55 3.10
N ASN A 101 -13.51 20.06 4.32
CA ASN A 101 -12.57 20.25 5.41
C ASN A 101 -11.48 19.18 5.38
N LYS A 102 -10.22 19.60 5.20
CA LYS A 102 -9.06 18.73 5.34
C LYS A 102 -8.80 18.41 6.82
N VAL A 103 -8.97 17.15 7.20
CA VAL A 103 -8.79 16.67 8.59
C VAL A 103 -7.40 16.10 8.84
N PHE A 104 -6.77 15.49 7.82
CA PHE A 104 -5.40 15.01 7.91
C PHE A 104 -4.59 15.34 6.66
N GLU A 105 -3.29 15.49 6.87
CA GLU A 105 -2.26 15.55 5.85
C GLU A 105 -1.04 14.75 6.33
N PHE A 106 -0.60 13.78 5.54
CA PHE A 106 0.53 12.92 5.88
C PHE A 106 1.51 12.80 4.70
N PRO A 107 2.83 12.78 4.95
CA PRO A 107 3.78 12.31 3.95
C PRO A 107 3.60 10.80 3.73
N ILE A 108 3.73 10.35 2.48
CA ILE A 108 3.62 8.94 2.11
C ILE A 108 4.84 8.44 1.36
N SER A 109 4.97 7.12 1.22
CA SER A 109 5.79 6.52 0.17
C SER A 109 4.92 5.65 -0.73
N SER A 110 4.73 6.07 -1.98
CA SER A 110 4.04 5.27 -2.99
C SER A 110 4.97 4.23 -3.64
N GLY A 111 4.44 3.51 -4.63
CA GLY A 111 5.17 2.53 -5.42
C GLY A 111 6.33 3.15 -6.19
N LEU A 112 7.49 2.48 -6.13
CA LEU A 112 8.60 2.76 -7.04
C LEU A 112 8.13 2.64 -8.50
N TYR A 113 8.79 3.37 -9.40
CA TYR A 113 8.52 3.33 -10.84
C TYR A 113 7.05 3.59 -11.23
N ASN A 114 6.34 4.41 -10.43
CA ASN A 114 4.92 4.71 -10.61
C ASN A 114 4.03 3.46 -10.63
N TRP A 115 4.35 2.45 -9.81
CA TRP A 115 3.55 1.23 -9.68
C TRP A 115 2.24 1.41 -8.90
N THR A 116 2.07 2.51 -8.17
CA THR A 116 0.78 2.83 -7.55
C THR A 116 -0.21 3.26 -8.63
N PRO A 117 -1.36 2.58 -8.78
CA PRO A 117 -2.31 2.93 -9.82
C PRO A 117 -3.02 4.25 -9.50
N THR A 118 -3.22 5.09 -10.52
CA THR A 118 -4.05 6.30 -10.43
C THR A 118 -5.51 5.97 -10.73
N GLY A 119 -6.42 6.78 -10.21
CA GLY A 119 -7.85 6.66 -10.43
C GLY A 119 -8.66 6.79 -9.15
N GLU A 120 -9.92 6.41 -9.25
CA GLU A 120 -10.85 6.38 -8.13
C GLU A 120 -11.00 4.94 -7.64
N PHE A 121 -10.95 4.77 -6.32
CA PHE A 121 -10.98 3.47 -5.64
C PHE A 121 -11.85 3.55 -4.39
N TRP A 122 -12.17 2.39 -3.84
CA TRP A 122 -12.85 2.26 -2.56
C TRP A 122 -12.12 1.26 -1.68
N VAL A 123 -11.99 1.59 -0.40
CA VAL A 123 -11.58 0.60 0.61
C VAL A 123 -12.60 -0.54 0.59
N TRP A 124 -12.15 -1.79 0.55
CA TRP A 124 -13.06 -2.96 0.63
C TRP A 124 -12.79 -3.81 1.88
N ILE A 125 -11.64 -3.66 2.52
CA ILE A 125 -11.33 -4.30 3.81
C ILE A 125 -10.32 -3.48 4.61
N LYS A 126 -10.48 -3.57 5.92
CA LYS A 126 -9.60 -3.02 6.95
C LYS A 126 -9.05 -4.17 7.79
N LEU A 127 -7.73 -4.27 7.93
CA LEU A 127 -7.04 -5.26 8.74
C LEU A 127 -6.13 -4.58 9.76
N ARG A 128 -6.32 -4.87 11.06
CA ARG A 128 -5.47 -4.31 12.12
C ARG A 128 -4.02 -4.77 11.98
N TYR A 129 -3.81 -6.04 11.65
CA TYR A 129 -2.53 -6.64 11.29
C TYR A 129 -2.75 -7.62 10.14
N THR A 130 -1.79 -7.69 9.21
CA THR A 130 -1.80 -8.68 8.13
C THR A 130 -0.37 -9.03 7.72
N LEU A 131 -0.15 -10.25 7.23
CA LEU A 131 1.12 -10.61 6.59
C LEU A 131 1.12 -10.07 5.16
N MET A 132 2.19 -9.37 4.78
CA MET A 132 2.44 -9.03 3.37
C MET A 132 3.74 -9.70 2.92
N THR A 133 3.66 -10.47 1.84
CA THR A 133 4.80 -11.14 1.22
C THR A 133 4.70 -11.04 -0.28
N GLY A 134 5.82 -11.00 -0.98
CA GLY A 134 5.86 -10.82 -2.42
C GLY A 134 7.25 -10.47 -2.90
N GLY A 135 7.32 -9.90 -4.10
CA GLY A 135 8.60 -9.58 -4.70
C GLY A 135 9.37 -10.81 -5.20
N ASN A 136 10.60 -10.59 -5.65
CA ASN A 136 11.46 -11.65 -6.16
C ASN A 136 12.89 -11.50 -5.63
N LYS A 137 13.44 -12.58 -5.06
CA LYS A 137 14.79 -12.57 -4.46
C LYS A 137 15.88 -12.30 -5.51
N ALA A 138 15.76 -12.85 -6.70
CA ALA A 138 16.72 -12.62 -7.79
C ALA A 138 16.66 -11.20 -8.35
N LEU A 139 15.56 -10.48 -8.13
CA LEU A 139 15.39 -9.08 -8.52
C LEU A 139 15.63 -8.11 -7.36
N HIS A 140 16.03 -8.60 -6.18
CA HIS A 140 16.20 -7.80 -4.96
C HIS A 140 14.94 -7.02 -4.54
N THR A 141 13.75 -7.47 -4.93
CA THR A 141 12.44 -6.88 -4.58
C THR A 141 11.70 -7.69 -3.53
N TYR A 142 12.26 -8.82 -3.07
CA TYR A 142 11.60 -9.71 -2.13
C TYR A 142 11.30 -9.02 -0.80
N TYR A 143 10.11 -9.29 -0.28
CA TYR A 143 9.71 -8.88 1.05
C TYR A 143 8.87 -9.98 1.73
N TYR A 144 9.10 -10.13 3.03
CA TYR A 144 8.27 -10.89 3.96
C TYR A 144 8.09 -10.01 5.20
N LEU A 145 6.90 -9.45 5.33
CA LEU A 145 6.57 -8.41 6.29
C LEU A 145 5.44 -8.92 7.19
N PRO A 146 5.75 -9.57 8.32
CA PRO A 146 4.73 -10.01 9.25
C PRO A 146 4.09 -8.81 9.95
N ASN A 147 2.83 -8.96 10.38
CA ASN A 147 2.10 -7.98 11.17
C ASN A 147 2.14 -6.54 10.60
N VAL A 148 1.97 -6.36 9.28
CA VAL A 148 1.79 -5.03 8.68
C VAL A 148 0.54 -4.39 9.29
N PRO A 149 0.68 -3.25 9.98
CA PRO A 149 -0.40 -2.70 10.78
C PRO A 149 -1.31 -1.79 9.94
N PHE A 150 -2.57 -1.66 10.37
CA PHE A 150 -3.51 -0.65 9.87
C PHE A 150 -3.75 -0.68 8.38
N THR A 151 -3.89 -1.88 7.82
CA THR A 151 -4.01 -2.05 6.36
C THR A 151 -5.42 -1.77 5.90
N MET A 152 -5.56 -0.88 4.91
CA MET A 152 -6.78 -0.55 4.19
C MET A 152 -6.58 -0.94 2.72
N TYR A 153 -7.01 -2.14 2.32
CA TYR A 153 -6.94 -2.54 0.92
C TYR A 153 -8.08 -1.90 0.14
N PHE A 154 -7.78 -1.49 -1.10
CA PHE A 154 -8.72 -0.83 -1.98
C PHE A 154 -8.80 -1.51 -3.35
N GLU A 155 -9.92 -1.32 -4.02
CA GLU A 155 -10.17 -1.86 -5.37
C GLU A 155 -11.00 -0.86 -6.20
N ASN A 156 -11.06 -1.12 -7.50
CA ASN A 156 -12.06 -0.55 -8.40
C ASN A 156 -12.33 -1.55 -9.54
N ASP A 157 -13.20 -1.18 -10.48
CA ASP A 157 -13.61 -2.04 -11.59
C ASP A 157 -12.43 -2.52 -12.47
N ASN A 158 -11.34 -1.75 -12.53
CA ASN A 158 -10.17 -2.05 -13.36
C ASN A 158 -9.01 -2.67 -12.57
N VAL A 159 -9.05 -2.60 -11.23
CA VAL A 159 -8.01 -3.05 -10.32
C VAL A 159 -8.63 -3.96 -9.28
N SER A 160 -8.60 -5.26 -9.56
CA SER A 160 -9.13 -6.30 -8.69
C SER A 160 -8.49 -6.31 -7.30
N ARG A 161 -9.28 -6.57 -6.25
CA ARG A 161 -8.80 -6.89 -4.88
C ARG A 161 -7.60 -7.83 -4.81
N THR A 162 -7.48 -8.76 -5.75
CA THR A 162 -6.42 -9.77 -5.76
C THR A 162 -5.03 -9.16 -5.99
N LYS A 163 -4.96 -7.93 -6.51
CA LYS A 163 -3.70 -7.19 -6.67
C LYS A 163 -3.12 -6.70 -5.35
N GLY A 164 -3.91 -6.61 -4.29
CA GLY A 164 -3.40 -6.28 -2.95
C GLY A 164 -2.97 -4.82 -2.74
N TYR A 165 -3.34 -3.89 -3.61
CA TYR A 165 -3.06 -2.48 -3.36
C TYR A 165 -3.77 -1.99 -2.09
N GLY A 166 -3.03 -1.32 -1.22
CA GLY A 166 -3.56 -0.80 0.03
C GLY A 166 -2.79 0.38 0.58
N ILE A 167 -3.40 1.04 1.55
CA ILE A 167 -2.77 2.05 2.40
C ILE A 167 -2.48 1.36 3.74
N HIS A 168 -1.25 1.45 4.26
CA HIS A 168 -0.91 0.80 5.52
C HIS A 168 0.29 1.46 6.23
N GLY A 169 0.51 1.08 7.49
CA GLY A 169 1.71 1.46 8.21
C GLY A 169 2.94 0.69 7.70
N ALA A 170 4.07 1.36 7.50
CA ALA A 170 5.33 0.74 7.13
C ALA A 170 6.36 0.92 8.24
N TYR A 171 6.72 -0.17 8.91
CA TYR A 171 7.66 -0.16 10.03
C TYR A 171 9.11 -0.46 9.61
N TRP A 172 9.34 -0.79 8.34
CA TRP A 172 10.64 -1.25 7.82
C TRP A 172 11.48 -0.16 7.15
N HIS A 173 10.93 1.03 6.91
CA HIS A 173 11.66 2.16 6.32
C HIS A 173 11.10 3.50 6.83
N ASN A 174 11.85 4.59 6.62
CA ASN A 174 11.48 5.94 7.05
C ASN A 174 11.43 6.96 5.88
N ASP A 175 11.46 6.50 4.63
CA ASP A 175 11.52 7.32 3.40
C ASP A 175 10.22 8.08 3.04
N PHE A 176 9.41 8.47 4.02
CA PHE A 176 8.14 9.16 3.79
C PHE A 176 8.36 10.52 3.10
N GLY A 177 7.58 10.80 2.06
CA GLY A 177 7.77 11.91 1.13
C GLY A 177 8.49 11.52 -0.17
N ARG A 178 8.84 10.25 -0.36
CA ARG A 178 9.44 9.70 -1.58
C ARG A 178 8.89 8.30 -1.88
N PRO A 179 8.80 7.88 -3.16
CA PRO A 179 8.40 6.51 -3.49
C PRO A 179 9.39 5.48 -2.94
N LYS A 180 8.87 4.37 -2.41
CA LYS A 180 9.67 3.29 -1.82
C LYS A 180 8.99 1.93 -1.86
N SER A 181 7.67 1.87 -2.04
CA SER A 181 6.91 0.62 -1.93
C SER A 181 6.89 -0.18 -3.25
N HIS A 182 6.26 -1.35 -3.20
CA HIS A 182 5.98 -2.19 -4.37
C HIS A 182 4.60 -1.89 -5.02
N GLY A 183 3.98 -0.76 -4.67
CA GLY A 183 2.69 -0.31 -5.22
C GLY A 183 1.72 0.22 -4.17
N CYS A 184 1.80 -0.29 -2.93
CA CYS A 184 1.01 0.22 -1.81
C CYS A 184 1.38 1.66 -1.44
N VAL A 185 0.50 2.31 -0.68
CA VAL A 185 0.77 3.65 -0.13
C VAL A 185 1.18 3.50 1.33
N ASN A 186 2.47 3.69 1.58
CA ASN A 186 3.05 3.53 2.92
C ASN A 186 2.89 4.81 3.73
N LEU A 187 2.45 4.67 4.96
CA LEU A 187 2.39 5.72 5.98
C LEU A 187 3.29 5.36 7.16
N ARG A 188 3.66 6.38 7.95
CA ARG A 188 4.16 6.13 9.30
C ARG A 188 3.10 5.34 10.08
N PRO A 189 3.46 4.30 10.85
CA PRO A 189 2.48 3.49 11.56
C PRO A 189 1.51 4.29 12.44
N GLU A 190 1.97 5.37 13.08
CA GLU A 190 1.15 6.26 13.90
C GLU A 190 0.15 7.11 13.10
N ASP A 191 0.47 7.43 11.84
CA ASP A 191 -0.43 8.16 10.95
C ASP A 191 -1.42 7.20 10.28
N ALA A 192 -0.95 5.99 9.94
CA ALA A 192 -1.80 4.90 9.50
C ALA A 192 -2.85 4.56 10.56
N GLU A 193 -2.49 4.57 11.86
CA GLU A 193 -3.44 4.38 12.97
C GLU A 193 -4.57 5.40 12.96
N LYS A 194 -4.22 6.69 12.89
CA LYS A 194 -5.21 7.79 12.87
C LYS A 194 -6.14 7.64 11.67
N LEU A 195 -5.57 7.40 10.49
CA LEU A 195 -6.34 7.23 9.26
C LEU A 195 -7.25 6.01 9.35
N TYR A 196 -6.75 4.87 9.82
CA TYR A 196 -7.49 3.62 9.95
C TYR A 196 -8.71 3.73 10.85
N TYR A 197 -8.63 4.45 11.96
CA TYR A 197 -9.78 4.65 12.84
C TYR A 197 -10.73 5.74 12.36
N TRP A 198 -10.27 6.64 11.51
CA TRP A 198 -11.10 7.68 10.91
C TRP A 198 -11.86 7.20 9.66
N THR A 199 -11.27 6.31 8.86
CA THR A 199 -11.86 5.79 7.62
C THR A 199 -13.01 4.82 7.87
N GLU A 200 -13.81 4.66 6.83
CA GLU A 200 -14.83 3.63 6.67
C GLU A 200 -14.26 2.43 5.90
N PRO A 201 -14.80 1.21 6.08
CA PRO A 201 -15.97 0.87 6.88
C PRO A 201 -15.75 1.11 8.38
N ASN A 202 -16.82 1.49 9.07
CA ASN A 202 -16.80 1.59 10.53
C ASN A 202 -16.49 0.20 11.09
N LEU A 203 -15.56 0.13 12.04
CA LEU A 203 -15.13 -1.14 12.62
C LEU A 203 -16.22 -1.82 13.46
N ASN A 204 -17.24 -1.09 13.93
CA ASN A 204 -18.33 -1.62 14.76
C ASN A 204 -17.84 -2.47 15.94
N GLY A 205 -16.81 -1.97 16.63
CA GLY A 205 -16.16 -2.64 17.77
C GLY A 205 -15.18 -3.77 17.41
N LYS A 206 -15.01 -4.10 16.13
CA LYS A 206 -14.01 -5.08 15.65
C LYS A 206 -12.64 -4.43 15.48
N ASN A 207 -11.61 -5.25 15.28
CA ASN A 207 -10.27 -4.79 14.92
C ASN A 207 -10.05 -4.78 13.40
N SER A 208 -10.66 -5.72 12.69
CA SER A 208 -10.62 -5.85 11.23
C SER A 208 -12.04 -6.08 10.70
N ILE A 209 -12.35 -5.58 9.51
CA ILE A 209 -13.69 -5.70 8.92
C ILE A 209 -13.65 -5.57 7.39
N ARG A 210 -14.54 -6.29 6.70
CA ARG A 210 -14.85 -6.09 5.28
C ARG A 210 -15.99 -5.08 5.13
N THR A 211 -16.05 -4.40 4.00
CA THR A 211 -17.22 -3.57 3.66
C THR A 211 -18.47 -4.42 3.47
N THR A 212 -19.61 -3.77 3.66
CA THR A 212 -20.95 -4.27 3.30
C THR A 212 -21.71 -3.13 2.61
N GLU A 213 -22.89 -3.42 2.07
CA GLU A 213 -23.72 -2.40 1.42
C GLU A 213 -24.13 -1.28 2.39
N ASP A 214 -24.41 -1.64 3.65
CA ASP A 214 -24.78 -0.72 4.74
C ASP A 214 -23.58 -0.10 5.48
N ASN A 215 -22.36 -0.57 5.20
CA ASN A 215 -21.12 -0.06 5.76
C ASN A 215 -20.05 -0.02 4.65
N PRO A 216 -20.21 0.90 3.69
CA PRO A 216 -19.29 1.02 2.56
C PRO A 216 -17.91 1.50 3.02
N GLY A 217 -16.91 1.38 2.16
CA GLY A 217 -15.57 1.86 2.45
C GLY A 217 -15.34 3.28 1.95
N THR A 218 -14.38 3.96 2.56
CA THR A 218 -14.02 5.32 2.17
C THR A 218 -13.52 5.37 0.72
N ARG A 219 -13.99 6.36 -0.02
CA ARG A 219 -13.54 6.69 -1.38
C ARG A 219 -12.09 7.20 -1.35
N ILE A 220 -11.28 6.74 -2.29
CA ILE A 220 -9.89 7.13 -2.47
C ILE A 220 -9.71 7.65 -3.90
N ILE A 221 -9.06 8.81 -4.04
CA ILE A 221 -8.71 9.40 -5.33
C ILE A 221 -7.19 9.48 -5.39
N ILE A 222 -6.57 8.80 -6.36
CA ILE A 222 -5.12 8.77 -6.55
C ILE A 222 -4.79 9.46 -7.86
N TYR A 223 -3.92 10.47 -7.82
CA TYR A 223 -3.56 11.28 -8.97
C TYR A 223 -2.09 11.70 -8.98
N GLY A 224 -1.68 12.27 -10.11
CA GLY A 224 -0.30 12.67 -10.34
C GLY A 224 0.60 11.48 -10.64
N GLN A 225 1.87 11.78 -10.85
CA GLN A 225 2.94 10.80 -11.00
C GLN A 225 4.20 11.38 -10.36
N TYR A 226 5.03 10.52 -9.78
CA TYR A 226 6.32 10.96 -9.30
C TYR A 226 7.23 11.26 -10.49
N GLN A 227 7.86 12.44 -10.47
CA GLN A 227 8.71 12.95 -11.56
C GLN A 227 10.21 12.97 -11.20
N GLY A 228 10.59 12.41 -10.05
CA GLY A 228 11.98 12.40 -9.58
C GLY A 228 12.82 11.30 -10.19
#